data_AF-A0A814WUG2-F1
#
_entry.id   AF-A0A814WUG2-F1
#
_cell.length_a   1.000
_cell.length_b   1.000
_cell.length_c   1.000
_cell.angle_alpha   90.00
_cell.angle_beta   90.00
_cell.angle_gamma   90.00
#
_symmetry.space_group_name_H-M   'P 1'
#
loop_
_entity.id
_entity.type
_entity.pdbx_description
1 polymer ?
#
loop_
_entity_poly.entity_id
_entity_poly.type
_entity_poly.pdbx_seq_one_letter_code
_entity_poly.pdbx_strand_id
1 'polypeptide(L)'
;MWGQAFICGSLGGMLFCGKTGFAAAHHHAPATGHFIYYCFTHIAIDHEGFVGSVYRTRSGMDEKTTACGALAAFAAELASNKLNLSFDEDDIEMSMLKKHIIKKAGLSTNATNAPNLFKVTMAAYETITIDLERHVRHDAEKFKDRKYALFTGVQIHGPDGSDYCWVGKASLLIKGVLSPLVFSKNTGVLSPTGPQAMPH
;
A
#
# COMPACT_ATOMS: atom_id res chain seq x y z
N MET A 1 -2.10 -17.81 -12.03
CA MET A 1 -2.71 -16.62 -11.37
C MET A 1 -3.86 -17.06 -10.49
N TRP A 2 -4.18 -16.28 -9.44
CA TRP A 2 -5.02 -16.65 -8.30
C TRP A 2 -6.55 -16.58 -8.52
N GLY A 3 -7.02 -16.36 -9.75
CA GLY A 3 -8.43 -16.13 -10.05
C GLY A 3 -8.89 -14.68 -9.79
N GLN A 4 -10.19 -14.49 -9.54
CA GLN A 4 -10.77 -13.17 -9.26
C GLN A 4 -10.34 -12.65 -7.88
N ALA A 5 -9.86 -11.42 -7.81
CA ALA A 5 -9.45 -10.78 -6.57
C ALA A 5 -10.60 -10.04 -5.88
N PHE A 6 -10.60 -10.05 -4.55
CA PHE A 6 -11.40 -9.13 -3.75
C PHE A 6 -10.66 -7.78 -3.65
N ILE A 7 -11.29 -6.69 -4.07
CA ILE A 7 -10.66 -5.36 -4.09
C ILE A 7 -10.99 -4.62 -2.79
N CYS A 8 -9.96 -4.38 -1.97
CA CYS A 8 -10.06 -3.65 -0.70
C CYS A 8 -9.51 -2.21 -0.78
N GLY A 9 -9.00 -1.81 -1.95
CA GLY A 9 -8.34 -0.53 -2.16
C GLY A 9 -9.30 0.66 -2.10
N SER A 10 -8.77 1.79 -1.67
CA SER A 10 -9.43 3.09 -1.56
C SER A 10 -8.46 4.17 -2.07
N LEU A 11 -8.88 5.43 -2.11
CA LEU A 11 -8.05 6.56 -2.55
C LEU A 11 -6.65 6.52 -1.92
N GLY A 12 -5.62 6.79 -2.72
CA GLY A 12 -4.21 6.75 -2.27
C GLY A 12 -3.69 5.37 -1.85
N GLY A 13 -4.42 4.29 -2.12
CA GLY A 13 -4.09 2.93 -1.70
C GLY A 13 -4.54 2.59 -0.28
N MET A 14 -5.33 3.46 0.36
CA MET A 14 -5.82 3.27 1.73
C MET A 14 -6.70 2.01 1.86
N LEU A 15 -6.89 1.55 3.09
CA LEU A 15 -7.67 0.35 3.43
C LEU A 15 -8.97 0.72 4.17
N PHE A 16 -9.76 1.64 3.61
CA PHE A 16 -10.99 2.16 4.24
C PHE A 16 -12.20 1.24 4.16
N CYS A 17 -12.11 0.11 3.44
CA CYS A 17 -13.08 -0.98 3.56
C CYS A 17 -13.21 -1.50 5.01
N GLY A 18 -12.17 -1.26 5.84
CA GLY A 18 -12.23 -1.44 7.27
C GLY A 18 -12.42 -2.89 7.71
N LYS A 19 -12.79 -3.09 8.99
CA LYS A 19 -12.97 -4.44 9.55
C LYS A 19 -14.08 -5.21 8.83
N THR A 20 -15.13 -4.51 8.41
CA THR A 20 -16.27 -5.10 7.69
C THR A 20 -15.87 -5.62 6.31
N GLY A 21 -15.15 -4.83 5.51
CA GLY A 21 -14.68 -5.25 4.19
C GLY A 21 -13.69 -6.41 4.25
N PHE A 22 -12.75 -6.39 5.20
CA PHE A 22 -11.85 -7.52 5.43
C PHE A 22 -12.61 -8.78 5.82
N ALA A 23 -13.56 -8.69 6.77
CA ALA A 23 -14.39 -9.82 7.16
C ALA A 23 -15.18 -10.39 5.97
N ALA A 24 -15.75 -9.53 5.10
CA ALA A 24 -16.43 -9.97 3.89
C ALA A 24 -15.50 -10.77 2.96
N ALA A 25 -14.28 -10.28 2.72
CA ALA A 25 -13.27 -11.00 1.93
C ALA A 25 -12.93 -12.37 2.56
N HIS A 26 -12.85 -12.43 3.90
CA HIS A 26 -12.53 -13.65 4.64
C HIS A 26 -13.65 -14.69 4.64
N HIS A 27 -14.90 -14.25 4.62
CA HIS A 27 -16.10 -15.11 4.56
C HIS A 27 -16.37 -15.68 3.17
N HIS A 28 -15.94 -14.98 2.11
CA HIS A 28 -16.10 -15.45 0.72
C HIS A 28 -14.97 -16.37 0.23
N ALA A 29 -13.93 -16.56 1.04
CA ALA A 29 -12.85 -17.48 0.70
C ALA A 29 -13.25 -18.95 0.96
N PRO A 30 -12.61 -19.91 0.25
CA PRO A 30 -12.75 -21.33 0.57
C PRO A 30 -12.47 -21.61 2.06
N ALA A 31 -13.15 -22.59 2.64
CA ALA A 31 -13.02 -22.92 4.06
C ALA A 31 -11.56 -23.22 4.47
N THR A 32 -10.81 -23.92 3.61
CA THR A 32 -9.39 -24.25 3.77
C THR A 32 -8.46 -23.24 3.08
N GLY A 33 -8.99 -22.12 2.61
CA GLY A 33 -8.27 -21.11 1.84
C GLY A 33 -7.17 -20.40 2.64
N HIS A 34 -6.16 -19.94 1.91
CA HIS A 34 -5.12 -19.05 2.39
C HIS A 34 -5.20 -17.73 1.63
N PHE A 35 -4.66 -16.65 2.20
CA PHE A 35 -4.75 -15.32 1.62
C PHE A 35 -3.41 -14.84 1.11
N ILE A 36 -3.46 -14.16 -0.04
CA ILE A 36 -2.37 -13.33 -0.53
C ILE A 36 -2.90 -11.91 -0.67
N TYR A 37 -2.22 -10.95 -0.04
CA TYR A 37 -2.54 -9.54 -0.11
C TYR A 37 -1.45 -8.81 -0.87
N TYR A 38 -1.88 -8.06 -1.89
CA TYR A 38 -1.07 -7.05 -2.56
C TYR A 38 -1.65 -5.69 -2.20
N CYS A 39 -0.91 -4.88 -1.44
CA CYS A 39 -1.36 -3.57 -0.98
C CYS A 39 -0.30 -2.53 -1.31
N PHE A 40 -0.56 -1.72 -2.33
CA PHE A 40 0.42 -0.80 -2.89
C PHE A 40 -0.17 0.60 -2.93
N THR A 41 0.62 1.59 -2.50
CA THR A 41 0.42 2.96 -2.96
C THR A 41 0.98 3.08 -4.37
N HIS A 42 0.86 4.25 -5.01
CA HIS A 42 1.42 4.42 -6.32
C HIS A 42 1.94 5.81 -6.59
N ILE A 43 2.92 5.90 -7.47
CA ILE A 43 3.54 7.13 -7.93
C ILE A 43 3.93 7.01 -9.40
N ALA A 44 4.05 8.13 -10.10
CA ALA A 44 4.55 8.18 -11.46
C ALA A 44 6.00 8.70 -11.52
N ILE A 45 6.72 8.26 -12.56
CA ILE A 45 7.98 8.85 -13.01
C ILE A 45 7.89 9.00 -14.52
N ASP A 46 8.01 10.23 -15.04
CA ASP A 46 7.96 10.46 -16.48
C ASP A 46 9.31 10.22 -17.19
N HIS A 47 9.32 10.42 -18.51
CA HIS A 47 10.46 10.21 -19.39
C HIS A 47 11.67 11.12 -19.07
N GLU A 48 11.46 12.21 -18.34
CA GLU A 48 12.51 13.13 -17.89
C GLU A 48 12.97 12.82 -16.46
N GLY A 49 12.35 11.82 -15.82
CA GLY A 49 12.61 11.45 -14.43
C GLY A 49 11.86 12.30 -13.40
N PHE A 50 10.88 13.12 -13.80
CA PHE A 50 10.08 13.89 -12.85
C PHE A 50 9.11 12.97 -12.10
N VAL A 51 9.15 13.10 -10.78
CA VAL A 51 8.32 12.31 -9.86
C VAL A 51 6.93 12.93 -9.74
N GLY A 52 5.90 12.12 -9.95
CA GLY A 52 4.50 12.47 -9.74
C GLY A 52 3.70 12.74 -11.01
N SER A 53 4.34 12.84 -12.17
CA SER A 53 3.70 13.07 -13.46
C SER A 53 3.96 11.93 -14.43
N VAL A 54 2.99 11.62 -15.29
CA VAL A 54 3.15 10.66 -16.39
C VAL A 54 2.26 11.05 -17.58
N TYR A 55 2.71 10.72 -18.79
CA TYR A 55 1.87 10.75 -19.98
C TYR A 55 1.03 9.47 -20.07
N ARG A 56 -0.29 9.64 -20.20
CA ARG A 56 -1.21 8.53 -20.44
C ARG A 56 -1.50 8.42 -21.93
N THR A 57 -0.45 8.16 -22.71
CA THR A 57 -0.49 8.16 -24.18
C THR A 57 -1.51 7.17 -24.76
N ARG A 58 -1.78 6.06 -24.05
CA ARG A 58 -2.80 5.06 -24.44
C ARG A 58 -4.24 5.50 -24.16
N SER A 59 -4.45 6.63 -23.50
CA SER A 59 -5.76 7.16 -23.11
C SER A 59 -6.22 8.32 -23.98
N GLY A 60 -5.46 8.70 -25.01
CA GLY A 60 -5.76 9.88 -25.84
C GLY A 60 -5.60 11.21 -25.08
N MET A 61 -4.79 11.22 -24.01
CA MET A 61 -4.49 12.43 -23.24
C MET A 61 -3.21 13.08 -23.78
N ASP A 62 -3.31 14.36 -24.12
CA ASP A 62 -2.19 15.14 -24.68
C ASP A 62 -1.33 15.80 -23.59
N GLU A 63 -1.82 15.82 -22.35
CA GLU A 63 -1.15 16.48 -21.22
C GLU A 63 -0.66 15.48 -20.14
N LYS A 64 0.39 15.88 -19.42
CA LYS A 64 0.87 15.14 -18.24
C LYS A 64 -0.21 15.19 -17.16
N THR A 65 -0.48 14.04 -16.54
CA THR A 65 -1.38 13.94 -15.39
C THR A 65 -0.64 13.43 -14.16
N THR A 66 -1.22 13.64 -12.98
CA THR A 66 -0.62 13.20 -11.73
C THR A 66 -0.86 11.71 -11.44
N ALA A 67 0.10 11.08 -10.76
CA ALA A 67 -0.11 9.81 -10.08
C ALA A 67 0.79 9.72 -8.83
N CYS A 68 0.26 9.46 -7.64
CA CYS A 68 -1.16 9.44 -7.26
C CYS A 68 -1.77 10.85 -7.17
N GLY A 69 -2.93 11.09 -7.78
CA GLY A 69 -3.61 12.38 -7.72
C GLY A 69 -3.97 12.84 -6.30
N ALA A 70 -4.46 11.94 -5.45
CA ALA A 70 -4.79 12.27 -4.07
C ALA A 70 -3.57 12.62 -3.22
N LEU A 71 -2.49 11.85 -3.35
CA LEU A 71 -1.24 12.11 -2.62
C LEU A 71 -0.57 13.39 -3.14
N ALA A 72 -0.69 13.70 -4.44
CA ALA A 72 -0.23 14.96 -5.02
C ALA A 72 -1.03 16.16 -4.50
N ALA A 73 -2.37 16.05 -4.44
CA ALA A 73 -3.22 17.09 -3.86
C ALA A 73 -2.87 17.35 -2.39
N PHE A 74 -2.69 16.28 -1.60
CA PHE A 74 -2.29 16.39 -0.20
C PHE A 74 -0.89 17.04 -0.06
N ALA A 75 0.09 16.63 -0.87
CA ALA A 75 1.41 17.24 -0.87
C ALA A 75 1.36 18.74 -1.24
N ALA A 76 0.50 19.13 -2.19
CA ALA A 76 0.31 20.52 -2.60
C ALA A 76 -0.35 21.35 -1.50
N GLU A 77 -1.33 20.82 -0.77
CA GLU A 77 -1.92 21.47 0.40
C GLU A 77 -0.88 21.74 1.49
N LEU A 78 0.00 20.77 1.77
CA LEU A 78 1.09 20.91 2.73
C LEU A 78 2.09 22.00 2.29
N ALA A 79 2.52 21.97 1.03
CA ALA A 79 3.49 22.92 0.48
C ALA A 79 2.95 24.35 0.39
N SER A 80 1.64 24.51 0.17
CA SER A 80 1.00 25.83 0.06
C SER A 80 0.49 26.39 1.39
N ASN A 81 0.73 25.69 2.50
CA ASN A 81 0.18 26.03 3.82
C ASN A 81 -1.37 26.15 3.83
N LYS A 82 -2.04 25.30 3.05
CA LYS A 82 -3.50 25.24 2.90
C LYS A 82 -4.07 23.90 3.34
N LEU A 83 -3.38 23.20 4.24
CA LEU A 83 -3.81 21.90 4.74
C LEU A 83 -5.22 21.99 5.34
N ASN A 84 -6.16 21.27 4.71
CA ASN A 84 -7.51 21.14 5.24
C ASN A 84 -7.74 19.76 5.84
N LEU A 85 -8.01 19.74 7.15
CA LEU A 85 -8.36 18.54 7.93
C LEU A 85 -9.84 18.53 8.37
N SER A 86 -10.70 19.42 7.84
CA SER A 86 -12.15 19.26 8.02
C SER A 86 -12.61 17.93 7.43
N PHE A 87 -13.66 17.37 8.00
CA PHE A 87 -14.35 16.25 7.36
C PHE A 87 -15.31 16.82 6.32
N ASP A 88 -15.27 16.24 5.12
CA ASP A 88 -16.17 16.55 4.02
C ASP A 88 -16.95 15.28 3.66
N GLU A 89 -18.28 15.38 3.67
CA GLU A 89 -19.18 14.26 3.35
C GLU A 89 -19.18 13.92 1.86
N ASP A 90 -18.83 14.88 1.00
CA ASP A 90 -18.68 14.66 -0.44
C ASP A 90 -17.25 14.21 -0.80
N ASP A 91 -16.29 14.30 0.14
CA ASP A 91 -14.88 13.89 -0.04
C ASP A 91 -14.34 13.09 1.17
N ILE A 92 -15.09 12.04 1.53
CA ILE A 92 -14.84 11.20 2.72
C ILE A 92 -13.45 10.57 2.67
N GLU A 93 -13.06 9.96 1.55
CA GLU A 93 -11.81 9.22 1.45
C GLU A 93 -10.60 10.15 1.56
N MET A 94 -10.62 11.32 0.91
CA MET A 94 -9.54 12.30 1.02
C MET A 94 -9.45 12.91 2.42
N SER A 95 -10.60 13.24 3.02
CA SER A 95 -10.69 13.73 4.41
C SER A 95 -10.04 12.76 5.40
N MET A 96 -10.33 11.47 5.23
CA MET A 96 -9.76 10.41 6.08
C MET A 96 -8.30 10.14 5.75
N LEU A 97 -7.93 10.09 4.46
CA LEU A 97 -6.56 9.86 3.99
C LEU A 97 -5.57 10.82 4.64
N LYS A 98 -5.84 12.12 4.60
CA LYS A 98 -4.94 13.15 5.15
C LYS A 98 -4.68 12.92 6.65
N LYS A 99 -5.75 12.81 7.44
CA LYS A 99 -5.67 12.56 8.89
C LYS A 99 -4.94 11.26 9.22
N HIS A 100 -5.23 10.22 8.44
CA HIS A 100 -4.74 8.88 8.70
C HIS A 100 -3.24 8.76 8.44
N ILE A 101 -2.76 9.31 7.33
CA ILE A 101 -1.32 9.36 7.00
C ILE A 101 -0.56 10.18 8.06
N ILE A 102 -1.06 11.37 8.40
CA ILE A 102 -0.43 12.22 9.44
C ILE A 102 -0.30 11.46 10.75
N LYS A 103 -1.39 10.82 11.19
CA LYS A 103 -1.44 10.13 12.49
C LYS A 103 -0.57 8.87 12.52
N LYS A 104 -0.62 8.04 11.48
CA LYS A 104 0.01 6.71 11.50
C LYS A 104 1.49 6.73 11.13
N ALA A 105 1.86 7.56 10.15
CA ALA A 105 3.26 7.67 9.70
C ALA A 105 3.99 8.87 10.33
N GLY A 106 3.31 9.66 11.18
CA GLY A 106 3.93 10.84 11.82
C GLY A 106 4.35 11.91 10.81
N LEU A 107 3.63 12.03 9.69
CA LEU A 107 3.99 12.95 8.61
C LEU A 107 3.91 14.41 9.10
N SER A 108 5.01 15.16 8.91
CA SER A 108 5.07 16.59 9.26
C SER A 108 4.03 17.41 8.50
N THR A 109 3.33 18.29 9.22
CA THR A 109 2.42 19.30 8.67
C THR A 109 3.01 20.71 8.65
N ASN A 110 4.29 20.85 9.00
CA ASN A 110 4.96 22.16 9.00
C ASN A 110 5.24 22.62 7.57
N ALA A 111 4.59 23.71 7.16
CA ALA A 111 4.73 24.29 5.82
C ALA A 111 6.15 24.78 5.50
N THR A 112 6.95 25.20 6.49
CA THR A 112 8.33 25.67 6.24
C THR A 112 9.27 24.56 5.81
N ASN A 113 8.88 23.30 6.02
CA ASN A 113 9.60 22.11 5.58
C ASN A 113 8.61 21.03 5.14
N ALA A 114 7.68 21.42 4.27
CA ALA A 114 6.62 20.54 3.80
C ALA A 114 7.19 19.30 3.09
N PRO A 115 6.68 18.09 3.37
CA PRO A 115 7.12 16.89 2.68
C PRO A 115 6.73 16.95 1.20
N ASN A 116 7.67 16.59 0.31
CA ASN A 116 7.38 16.45 -1.10
C ASN A 116 6.52 15.19 -1.38
N LEU A 117 6.02 15.06 -2.61
CA LEU A 117 5.16 13.94 -3.01
C LEU A 117 5.77 12.56 -2.72
N PHE A 118 7.09 12.40 -2.92
CA PHE A 118 7.76 11.14 -2.59
C PHE A 118 7.64 10.82 -1.09
N LYS A 119 7.93 11.78 -0.19
CA LYS A 119 7.77 11.60 1.26
C LYS A 119 6.31 11.30 1.64
N VAL A 120 5.34 11.98 1.04
CA VAL A 120 3.91 11.71 1.26
C VAL A 120 3.54 10.30 0.81
N THR A 121 4.08 9.84 -0.33
CA THR A 121 3.86 8.48 -0.85
C THR A 121 4.46 7.41 0.07
N MET A 122 5.65 7.66 0.60
CA MET A 122 6.29 6.74 1.55
C MET A 122 5.54 6.67 2.89
N ALA A 123 5.01 7.80 3.37
CA ALA A 123 4.15 7.84 4.56
C ALA A 123 2.81 7.12 4.33
N ALA A 124 2.24 7.23 3.12
CA ALA A 124 1.08 6.43 2.73
C ALA A 124 1.42 4.93 2.70
N TYR A 125 2.57 4.55 2.15
CA TYR A 125 3.05 3.15 2.15
C TYR A 125 3.18 2.57 3.56
N GLU A 126 3.77 3.33 4.49
CA GLU A 126 3.87 2.92 5.89
C GLU A 126 2.49 2.74 6.51
N THR A 127 1.59 3.69 6.26
CA THR A 127 0.21 3.69 6.76
C THR A 127 -0.54 2.42 6.32
N ILE A 128 -0.50 2.07 5.03
CA ILE A 128 -1.18 0.88 4.50
C ILE A 128 -0.55 -0.42 5.01
N THR A 129 0.77 -0.43 5.25
CA THR A 129 1.48 -1.59 5.78
C THR A 129 1.05 -1.87 7.22
N ILE A 130 0.99 -0.83 8.06
CA ILE A 130 0.51 -0.92 9.44
C ILE A 130 -0.94 -1.43 9.47
N ASP A 131 -1.79 -0.91 8.58
CA ASP A 131 -3.19 -1.33 8.53
C ASP A 131 -3.38 -2.76 8.08
N LEU A 132 -2.71 -3.17 7.00
CA LEU A 132 -2.82 -4.53 6.50
C LEU A 132 -2.42 -5.54 7.58
N GLU A 133 -1.28 -5.32 8.25
CA GLU A 133 -0.84 -6.19 9.34
C GLU A 133 -1.85 -6.24 10.49
N ARG A 134 -2.39 -5.08 10.89
CA ARG A 134 -3.40 -5.01 11.94
C ARG A 134 -4.68 -5.76 11.55
N HIS A 135 -5.15 -5.63 10.31
CA HIS A 135 -6.36 -6.30 9.84
C HIS A 135 -6.18 -7.82 9.74
N VAL A 136 -5.05 -8.27 9.19
CA VAL A 136 -4.75 -9.68 9.04
C VAL A 136 -4.51 -10.37 10.39
N ARG A 137 -3.92 -9.69 11.38
CA ARG A 137 -3.79 -10.23 12.75
C ARG A 137 -5.14 -10.50 13.40
N HIS A 138 -6.09 -9.57 13.31
CA HIS A 138 -7.44 -9.78 13.83
C HIS A 138 -8.15 -10.97 13.17
N ASP A 139 -7.89 -11.24 11.89
CA ASP A 139 -8.46 -12.41 11.22
C ASP A 139 -7.80 -13.71 11.68
N ALA A 140 -6.47 -13.72 11.81
CA ALA A 140 -5.72 -14.90 12.25
C ALA A 140 -6.03 -15.31 13.70
N GLU A 141 -6.49 -14.38 14.55
CA GLU A 141 -7.03 -14.69 15.87
C GLU A 141 -8.30 -15.55 15.79
N LYS A 142 -9.12 -15.34 14.75
CA LYS A 142 -10.36 -16.10 14.51
C LYS A 142 -10.11 -17.40 13.75
N PHE A 143 -9.23 -17.37 12.75
CA PHE A 143 -8.97 -18.50 11.85
C PHE A 143 -7.52 -18.97 11.97
N LYS A 144 -7.23 -19.74 13.02
CA LYS A 144 -5.86 -20.10 13.44
C LYS A 144 -5.06 -20.90 12.41
N ASP A 145 -5.73 -21.64 11.53
CA ASP A 145 -5.11 -22.50 10.52
C ASP A 145 -4.83 -21.79 9.19
N ARG A 146 -5.34 -20.57 9.02
CA ARG A 146 -5.11 -19.79 7.79
C ARG A 146 -3.70 -19.21 7.77
N LYS A 147 -3.17 -19.11 6.55
CA LYS A 147 -1.88 -18.49 6.25
C LYS A 147 -2.12 -17.24 5.42
N TYR A 148 -1.31 -16.22 5.64
CA TYR A 148 -1.45 -14.93 4.97
C TYR A 148 -0.10 -14.46 4.44
N ALA A 149 0.04 -14.38 3.12
CA ALA A 149 1.18 -13.75 2.48
C ALA A 149 0.86 -12.27 2.21
N LEU A 150 1.70 -11.38 2.70
CA LEU A 150 1.50 -9.93 2.63
C LEU A 150 2.61 -9.33 1.79
N PHE A 151 2.25 -8.61 0.73
CA PHE A 151 3.17 -7.83 -0.10
C PHE A 151 2.71 -6.38 -0.10
N THR A 152 3.51 -5.51 0.49
CA THR A 152 3.27 -4.07 0.49
C THR A 152 4.40 -3.31 -0.18
N GLY A 153 4.07 -2.18 -0.80
CA GLY A 153 5.06 -1.40 -1.52
C GLY A 153 4.48 -0.22 -2.27
N VAL A 154 5.18 0.19 -3.33
CA VAL A 154 4.79 1.29 -4.21
C VAL A 154 4.79 0.79 -5.65
N GLN A 155 3.64 0.89 -6.31
CA GLN A 155 3.55 0.74 -7.77
C GLN A 155 4.08 2.02 -8.42
N ILE A 156 4.94 1.88 -9.43
CA ILE A 156 5.57 2.98 -10.14
C ILE A 156 5.11 2.93 -11.58
N HIS A 157 4.34 3.93 -11.99
CA HIS A 157 3.97 4.13 -13.39
C HIS A 157 5.12 4.84 -14.10
N GLY A 158 5.75 4.14 -15.03
CA GLY A 158 6.84 4.65 -15.85
C GLY A 158 6.38 5.17 -17.21
N PRO A 159 7.32 5.64 -18.04
CA PRO A 159 7.05 6.09 -19.40
C PRO A 159 6.46 5.00 -20.28
N ASP A 160 5.72 5.40 -21.31
CA ASP A 160 5.19 4.52 -22.37
C ASP A 160 4.30 3.36 -21.90
N GLY A 161 3.70 3.52 -20.70
CA GLY A 161 2.87 2.50 -20.06
C GLY A 161 3.68 1.31 -19.57
N SER A 162 4.95 1.54 -19.20
CA SER A 162 5.72 0.62 -18.35
C SER A 162 5.26 0.76 -16.90
N ASP A 163 5.17 -0.37 -16.19
CA ASP A 163 4.82 -0.40 -14.77
C ASP A 163 5.89 -1.20 -14.02
N TYR A 164 6.27 -0.68 -12.86
CA TYR A 164 7.22 -1.32 -11.94
C TYR A 164 6.59 -1.43 -10.56
N CYS A 165 7.11 -2.34 -9.73
CA CYS A 165 6.71 -2.44 -8.34
C CYS A 165 7.95 -2.44 -7.47
N TRP A 166 8.07 -1.46 -6.58
CA TRP A 166 8.99 -1.54 -5.47
C TRP A 166 8.31 -2.25 -4.31
N VAL A 167 8.77 -3.46 -3.99
CA VAL A 167 8.28 -4.22 -2.83
C VAL A 167 9.02 -3.74 -1.59
N GLY A 168 8.32 -3.04 -0.71
CA GLY A 168 8.86 -2.53 0.53
C GLY A 168 8.94 -3.61 1.61
N LYS A 169 7.79 -4.22 1.94
CA LYS A 169 7.73 -5.32 2.91
C LYS A 169 7.00 -6.52 2.30
N ALA A 170 7.65 -7.67 2.37
CA ALA A 170 7.02 -8.96 2.13
C ALA A 170 7.04 -9.76 3.44
N SER A 171 5.92 -10.37 3.81
CA SER A 171 5.80 -11.09 5.08
C SER A 171 4.82 -12.25 4.98
N LEU A 172 4.97 -13.21 5.88
CA LEU A 172 4.13 -14.39 5.99
C LEU A 172 3.63 -14.50 7.42
N LEU A 173 2.30 -14.49 7.60
CA LEU A 173 1.65 -14.76 8.87
C LEU A 173 1.21 -16.23 8.92
N ILE A 174 1.74 -17.00 9.85
CA ILE A 174 1.35 -18.39 10.13
C ILE A 174 1.17 -18.55 11.63
N LYS A 175 0.03 -19.10 12.07
CA LYS A 175 -0.27 -19.37 13.49
C LYS A 175 0.00 -18.14 14.39
N GLY A 176 -0.39 -16.95 13.93
CA GLY A 176 -0.20 -15.68 14.64
C GLY A 176 1.20 -15.07 14.58
N VAL A 177 2.19 -15.77 14.03
CA VAL A 177 3.57 -15.29 13.91
C VAL A 177 3.78 -14.64 12.54
N LEU A 178 4.17 -13.37 12.52
CA LEU A 178 4.49 -12.63 11.28
C LEU A 178 5.99 -12.67 11.06
N SER A 179 6.43 -13.30 9.98
CA SER A 179 7.85 -13.43 9.62
C SER A 179 8.12 -12.71 8.29
N PRO A 180 9.28 -12.04 8.12
CA PRO A 180 9.64 -11.43 6.85
C PRO A 180 9.87 -12.51 5.78
N LEU A 181 9.47 -12.22 4.55
CA LEU A 181 9.86 -12.97 3.37
C LEU A 181 11.05 -12.27 2.73
N VAL A 182 12.18 -12.98 2.62
CA VAL A 182 13.38 -12.46 1.98
C VAL A 182 13.43 -12.97 0.55
N PHE A 183 13.43 -12.06 -0.42
CA PHE A 183 13.67 -12.43 -1.80
C PHE A 183 15.17 -12.70 -1.98
N SER A 184 15.56 -13.95 -2.23
CA SER A 184 16.93 -14.25 -2.59
C SER A 184 17.22 -13.60 -3.94
N LYS A 185 18.33 -12.86 -4.03
CA LYS A 185 18.92 -12.48 -5.31
C LYS A 185 19.60 -13.72 -5.90
N ASN A 186 18.82 -14.72 -6.31
CA ASN A 186 19.08 -15.70 -7.38
C ASN A 186 18.28 -17.00 -7.19
N THR A 187 17.87 -17.51 -8.36
CA THR A 187 17.18 -18.78 -8.67
C THR A 187 15.72 -18.90 -8.21
N GLY A 188 14.84 -19.10 -9.18
CA GLY A 188 13.39 -19.17 -9.01
C GLY A 188 12.89 -20.41 -8.27
N VAL A 189 13.28 -20.58 -7.00
CA VAL A 189 12.70 -21.55 -6.07
C VAL A 189 12.73 -20.94 -4.67
N LEU A 190 11.55 -20.75 -4.06
CA LEU A 190 11.42 -20.38 -2.65
C LEU A 190 11.60 -21.64 -1.79
N SER A 191 12.63 -21.69 -0.96
CA SER A 191 12.75 -22.70 0.12
C SER A 191 12.54 -22.05 1.48
N PRO A 192 11.65 -22.57 2.36
CA PRO A 192 11.57 -22.12 3.74
C PRO A 192 12.79 -22.61 4.53
N THR A 193 13.52 -21.70 5.17
CA THR A 193 14.61 -22.06 6.08
C THR A 193 14.03 -22.57 7.41
N GLY A 194 14.31 -23.84 7.73
CA GLY A 194 14.04 -24.42 9.05
C GLY A 194 15.06 -23.97 10.11
N PRO A 195 14.80 -24.20 11.41
CA PRO A 195 15.65 -23.72 12.49
C PRO A 195 17.01 -24.43 12.48
N GLN A 196 18.09 -23.65 12.48
CA GLN A 196 19.46 -24.14 12.64
C GLN A 196 19.67 -24.64 14.07
N ALA A 197 20.09 -25.89 14.21
CA ALA A 197 20.57 -26.44 15.48
C ALA A 197 21.95 -25.86 15.83
N MET A 198 22.15 -25.48 17.09
CA MET A 198 23.45 -25.02 17.59
C MET A 198 24.41 -26.21 17.77
N PRO A 199 25.71 -26.03 17.49
CA PRO A 199 26.70 -27.09 17.68
C PRO A 199 27.05 -27.26 19.16
N HIS A 200 27.25 -28.52 19.55
CA HIS A 200 27.87 -28.96 20.80
C HIS A 200 29.38 -28.71 20.79
#